data_AF-A0A691HFI9-F1
#
_entry.id   AF-A0A691HFI9-F1
#
_cell.length_a   1.000
_cell.length_b   1.000
_cell.length_c   1.000
_cell.angle_alpha   90.00
_cell.angle_beta   90.00
_cell.angle_gamma   90.00
#
_symmetry.space_group_name_H-M   'P 1'
#
loop_
_entity.id
_entity.type
_entity.pdbx_description
1 polymer ?
#
loop_
_entity_poly.entity_id
_entity_poly.type
_entity_poly.pdbx_seq_one_letter_code
_entity_poly.pdbx_strand_id
1 'polypeptide(L)'
;MNIEERVRELEDKYKRYLLKKYFKFLFIFAILIACMLISFFMVQDFYKQKALALEALEYKKTLNWQITQAQIANEKNKILQERLSKDESKDESEEELKTQIDIYSKILNISDLKRNFYQNPSYQKAMNLATQYYENKDYEKSIFWSLKANDIDRKNSDSWVLFAKAKQALGKDEEAKQALDTYVGYYGLIEFDKEIDD
;
A
#
# COMPACT_ATOMS: atom_id res chain seq x y z
N MET A 1 67.14 19.34 52.01
CA MET A 1 66.18 19.53 50.91
C MET A 1 65.46 20.85 51.14
N ASN A 2 65.59 21.79 50.21
CA ASN A 2 65.04 23.14 50.35
C ASN A 2 63.51 23.12 50.11
N ILE A 3 62.76 24.00 50.78
CA ILE A 3 61.31 24.12 50.62
C ILE A 3 60.95 24.40 49.16
N GLU A 4 61.74 25.24 48.48
CA GLU A 4 61.55 25.57 47.06
C GLU A 4 61.70 24.36 46.13
N GLU A 5 62.62 23.44 46.43
CA GLU A 5 62.82 22.22 45.63
C GLU A 5 61.60 21.29 45.77
N ARG A 6 61.06 21.18 46.98
CA ARG A 6 59.88 20.33 47.26
C ARG A 6 58.61 20.88 46.60
N VAL A 7 58.45 22.21 46.57
CA VAL A 7 57.35 22.86 45.85
C VAL A 7 57.47 22.60 44.35
N ARG A 8 58.68 22.77 43.77
CA ARG A 8 58.94 22.50 42.35
C ARG A 8 58.66 21.04 41.96
N GLU A 9 59.05 20.09 42.81
CA GLU A 9 58.78 18.67 42.59
C GLU A 9 57.27 18.36 42.60
N LEU A 10 56.51 18.96 43.53
CA LEU A 10 55.06 18.82 43.60
C LEU A 10 54.37 19.44 42.37
N GLU A 11 54.81 20.61 41.91
CA GLU A 11 54.29 21.24 40.70
C GLU A 11 54.54 20.37 39.46
N ASP A 12 55.73 19.77 39.32
CA ASP A 12 56.04 18.90 38.18
C ASP A 12 55.25 17.58 38.23
N LYS A 13 55.01 17.03 39.43
CA LYS A 13 54.11 15.87 39.59
C LYS A 13 52.68 16.24 39.21
N TYR A 14 52.20 17.41 39.63
CA TYR A 14 50.87 17.90 39.30
C TYR A 14 50.69 18.16 37.80
N LYS A 15 51.65 18.84 37.15
CA LYS A 15 51.67 19.06 35.69
C LYS A 15 51.63 17.74 34.93
N ARG A 16 52.43 16.75 35.34
CA ARG A 16 52.43 15.41 34.74
C ARG A 16 51.10 14.67 34.94
N TYR A 17 50.48 14.80 36.10
CA TYR A 17 49.14 14.25 36.36
C TYR A 17 48.08 14.91 35.46
N LEU A 18 48.11 16.24 35.36
CA LEU A 18 47.19 17.02 34.53
C LEU A 18 47.31 16.63 33.06
N LEU A 19 48.55 16.52 32.55
CA LEU A 19 48.82 16.12 31.17
C LEU A 19 48.27 14.71 30.86
N LYS A 20 48.50 13.74 31.76
CA LYS A 20 47.95 12.38 31.61
C LYS A 20 46.42 12.37 31.65
N LYS A 21 45.81 13.22 32.48
CA LYS A 21 44.35 13.37 32.56
C LYS A 21 43.80 13.93 31.25
N TYR A 22 44.36 15.03 30.74
CA TYR A 22 43.93 15.63 29.48
C TYR A 22 44.13 14.71 28.28
N PHE A 23 45.25 13.98 28.22
CA PHE A 23 45.49 13.03 27.13
C PHE A 23 44.44 11.92 27.08
N LYS A 24 44.00 11.41 28.25
CA LYS A 24 42.90 10.43 28.32
C LYS A 24 41.58 11.02 27.81
N PHE A 25 41.24 12.25 28.21
CA PHE A 25 40.04 12.91 27.71
C PHE A 25 40.09 13.18 26.21
N LEU A 26 41.25 13.59 25.69
CA LEU A 26 41.46 13.83 24.27
C LEU A 26 41.31 12.54 23.46
N PHE A 27 41.82 11.42 23.97
CA PHE A 27 41.66 10.11 23.34
C PHE A 27 40.19 9.66 23.28
N ILE A 28 39.44 9.83 24.38
CA ILE A 28 38.00 9.51 24.42
C ILE A 28 37.24 10.41 23.44
N PHE A 29 37.56 11.70 23.40
CA PHE A 29 36.91 12.64 22.49
C PHE A 29 37.20 12.32 21.02
N ALA A 30 38.42 11.91 20.69
CA ALA A 30 38.79 11.47 19.35
C ALA A 30 37.99 10.23 18.91
N ILE A 31 37.76 9.27 19.82
CA ILE A 31 36.91 8.09 19.55
C ILE A 31 35.47 8.52 19.29
N LEU A 32 34.92 9.43 20.11
CA LEU A 32 33.55 9.93 19.93
C LEU A 32 33.36 10.63 18.57
N ILE A 33 34.34 11.44 18.16
CA ILE A 33 34.33 12.07 16.83
C ILE A 33 34.37 11.01 15.73
N ALA A 34 35.25 10.00 15.85
CA ALA A 34 35.32 8.93 14.87
C ALA A 34 33.98 8.17 14.76
N CYS A 35 33.33 7.86 15.89
CA CYS A 35 32.00 7.26 15.91
C CYS A 35 30.94 8.15 15.24
N MET A 36 30.96 9.47 15.49
CA MET A 36 30.06 10.40 14.81
C MET A 36 30.27 10.40 13.30
N LEU A 37 31.52 10.45 12.83
CA LEU A 37 31.85 10.43 11.40
C LEU A 37 31.40 9.13 10.72
N ILE A 38 31.59 7.99 11.37
CA ILE A 38 31.13 6.68 10.86
C ILE A 38 29.59 6.68 10.78
N SER A 39 28.91 7.17 11.81
CA SER A 39 27.44 7.23 11.82
C SER A 39 26.90 8.15 10.73
N PHE A 40 27.55 9.29 10.48
CA PHE A 40 27.20 10.21 9.40
C PHE A 40 27.35 9.55 8.03
N PHE A 41 28.45 8.84 7.79
CA PHE A 41 28.68 8.14 6.52
C PHE A 41 27.63 7.05 6.26
N MET A 42 27.29 6.26 7.30
CA MET A 42 26.24 5.23 7.22
C MET A 42 24.87 5.83 6.88
N VAL A 43 24.51 6.95 7.53
CA VAL A 43 23.26 7.66 7.27
C VAL A 43 23.22 8.21 5.84
N GLN A 44 24.32 8.76 5.34
CA GLN A 44 24.41 9.24 3.97
C GLN A 44 24.23 8.11 2.95
N ASP A 45 24.86 6.97 3.15
CA ASP A 45 24.71 5.81 2.25
C ASP A 45 23.29 5.27 2.27
N PHE A 46 22.67 5.18 3.45
CA PHE A 46 21.28 4.80 3.60
C PHE A 46 20.33 5.72 2.83
N TYR A 47 20.53 7.04 2.89
CA TYR A 47 19.71 7.98 2.12
C TYR A 47 19.88 7.81 0.60
N LYS A 48 21.09 7.52 0.11
CA LYS A 48 21.32 7.22 -1.32
C LYS A 48 20.61 5.93 -1.75
N GLN A 49 20.74 4.86 -0.97
CA GLN A 49 20.07 3.59 -1.27
C GLN A 49 18.54 3.75 -1.29
N LYS A 50 17.99 4.50 -0.34
CA LYS A 50 16.55 4.80 -0.29
C LYS A 50 16.07 5.59 -1.51
N ALA A 51 16.84 6.57 -1.97
CA ALA A 51 16.51 7.35 -3.16
C ALA A 51 16.47 6.48 -4.43
N LEU A 52 17.48 5.63 -4.61
CA LEU A 52 17.55 4.70 -5.75
C LEU A 52 16.42 3.66 -5.73
N ALA A 53 16.05 3.16 -4.55
CA ALA A 53 14.92 2.25 -4.39
C ALA A 53 13.58 2.92 -4.73
N LEU A 54 13.41 4.19 -4.38
CA LEU A 54 12.21 4.97 -4.71
C LEU A 54 12.09 5.20 -6.23
N GLU A 55 13.18 5.59 -6.88
CA GLU A 55 13.24 5.77 -8.33
C GLU A 55 12.93 4.45 -9.07
N ALA A 56 13.50 3.33 -8.62
CA ALA A 56 13.21 2.01 -9.18
C ALA A 56 11.73 1.62 -9.01
N LEU A 57 11.10 2.00 -7.89
CA LEU A 57 9.68 1.76 -7.64
C LEU A 57 8.79 2.60 -8.55
N GLU A 58 9.12 3.88 -8.73
CA GLU A 58 8.41 4.77 -9.67
C GLU A 58 8.53 4.28 -11.11
N TYR A 59 9.74 3.90 -11.55
CA TYR A 59 9.97 3.30 -12.86
C TYR A 59 9.14 2.01 -13.05
N LYS A 60 9.12 1.12 -12.05
CA LYS A 60 8.30 -0.09 -12.10
C LYS A 60 6.81 0.24 -12.22
N LYS A 61 6.33 1.26 -11.51
CA LYS A 61 4.93 1.71 -11.54
C LYS A 61 4.55 2.26 -12.92
N THR A 62 5.39 3.11 -13.51
CA THR A 62 5.15 3.68 -14.85
C THR A 62 5.18 2.62 -15.93
N LEU A 63 6.14 1.69 -15.86
CA LEU A 63 6.21 0.57 -16.79
C LEU A 63 4.96 -0.32 -16.71
N ASN A 64 4.50 -0.66 -15.50
CA ASN A 64 3.28 -1.45 -15.34
C ASN A 64 2.04 -0.73 -15.87
N TRP A 65 1.97 0.60 -15.70
CA TRP A 65 0.91 1.42 -16.30
C TRP A 65 0.95 1.35 -17.83
N GLN A 66 2.13 1.48 -18.45
CA GLN A 66 2.27 1.37 -19.91
C GLN A 66 1.89 -0.03 -20.42
N ILE A 67 2.32 -1.08 -19.74
CA ILE A 67 1.94 -2.47 -20.06
C ILE A 67 0.42 -2.64 -20.01
N THR A 68 -0.21 -2.10 -18.95
CA THR A 68 -1.67 -2.16 -18.79
C THR A 68 -2.38 -1.42 -19.92
N GLN A 69 -1.91 -0.23 -20.31
CA GLN A 69 -2.46 0.51 -21.45
C GLN A 69 -2.31 -0.26 -22.76
N ALA A 70 -1.15 -0.89 -23.00
CA ALA A 70 -0.91 -1.71 -24.18
C ALA A 70 -1.82 -2.94 -24.23
N GLN A 71 -2.06 -3.60 -23.09
CA GLN A 71 -3.01 -4.71 -22.98
C GLN A 71 -4.44 -4.27 -23.27
N ILE A 72 -4.88 -3.14 -22.70
CA ILE A 72 -6.20 -2.56 -22.96
C ILE A 72 -6.37 -2.20 -24.43
N ALA A 73 -5.35 -1.61 -25.06
CA ALA A 73 -5.38 -1.28 -26.48
C ALA A 73 -5.48 -2.54 -27.35
N ASN A 74 -4.74 -3.59 -27.02
CA ASN A 74 -4.81 -4.87 -27.72
C ASN A 74 -6.19 -5.53 -27.57
N GLU A 75 -6.75 -5.55 -26.36
CA GLU A 75 -8.11 -6.06 -26.12
C GLU A 75 -9.17 -5.25 -26.88
N LYS A 76 -9.06 -3.91 -26.90
CA LYS A 76 -9.94 -3.05 -27.68
C LYS A 76 -9.87 -3.38 -29.16
N ASN A 77 -8.68 -3.59 -29.72
CA ASN A 77 -8.51 -3.97 -31.12
C ASN A 77 -9.10 -5.36 -31.41
N LYS A 78 -8.95 -6.31 -30.49
CA LYS A 78 -9.54 -7.66 -30.61
C LYS A 78 -11.07 -7.59 -30.59
N ILE A 79 -11.66 -6.82 -29.67
CA ILE A 79 -13.11 -6.57 -29.60
C ILE A 79 -13.60 -5.86 -30.86
N LEU A 80 -12.84 -4.91 -31.40
CA LEU A 80 -13.18 -4.21 -32.63
C LEU A 80 -13.20 -5.17 -33.83
N GLN A 81 -12.17 -6.02 -33.97
CA GLN A 81 -12.14 -7.05 -35.02
C GLN A 81 -13.30 -8.06 -34.90
N GLU A 82 -13.65 -8.47 -33.68
CA GLU A 82 -14.80 -9.35 -33.43
C GLU A 82 -16.15 -8.68 -33.73
N ARG A 83 -16.26 -7.35 -33.59
CA ARG A 83 -17.46 -6.59 -34.01
C ARG A 83 -17.54 -6.45 -35.53
N LEU A 84 -16.42 -6.14 -36.19
CA LEU A 84 -16.37 -6.04 -37.65
C LEU A 84 -16.72 -7.38 -38.33
N SER A 85 -16.31 -8.52 -37.77
CA SER A 85 -16.68 -9.84 -38.30
C SER A 85 -18.10 -10.27 -37.98
N LYS A 86 -18.77 -9.62 -37.01
CA LYS A 86 -20.16 -9.89 -36.64
C LYS A 86 -21.16 -9.05 -37.44
N ASP A 87 -20.77 -7.84 -37.83
CA ASP A 87 -21.57 -6.93 -38.66
C ASP A 87 -21.73 -7.40 -40.12
N GLU A 88 -20.90 -8.32 -40.63
CA GLU A 88 -21.13 -8.96 -41.94
C GLU A 88 -22.26 -10.02 -41.95
N SER A 89 -22.89 -10.32 -40.81
CA SER A 89 -23.79 -11.49 -40.68
C SER A 89 -25.17 -11.23 -40.08
N LYS A 90 -25.55 -9.98 -39.76
CA LYS A 90 -26.88 -9.67 -39.19
C LYS A 90 -27.41 -8.33 -39.66
N ASP A 91 -28.10 -8.36 -40.79
CA ASP A 91 -29.16 -7.41 -41.08
C ASP A 91 -30.52 -8.02 -40.65
N GLU A 92 -31.44 -7.13 -40.30
CA GLU A 92 -32.84 -7.33 -39.92
C GLU A 92 -33.16 -7.86 -38.50
N SER A 93 -33.49 -6.93 -37.59
CA SER A 93 -34.86 -6.71 -37.07
C SER A 93 -34.83 -5.87 -35.78
N GLU A 94 -35.31 -4.63 -35.89
CA GLU A 94 -35.65 -3.79 -34.74
C GLU A 94 -37.04 -4.19 -34.22
N GLU A 95 -37.11 -4.69 -32.99
CA GLU A 95 -38.36 -4.77 -32.23
C GLU A 95 -38.27 -3.93 -30.96
N GLU A 96 -39.16 -2.94 -30.89
CA GLU A 96 -39.41 -2.09 -29.73
C GLU A 96 -39.95 -2.92 -28.56
N LEU A 97 -39.18 -3.05 -27.47
CA LEU A 97 -39.65 -3.71 -26.26
C LEU A 97 -40.18 -2.70 -25.24
N LYS A 98 -41.52 -2.64 -25.18
CA LYS A 98 -42.28 -2.19 -24.00
C LYS A 98 -41.89 -3.03 -22.79
N THR A 99 -41.31 -2.43 -21.76
CA THR A 99 -40.99 -3.14 -20.52
C THR A 99 -42.15 -3.09 -19.53
N GLN A 100 -42.93 -4.16 -19.54
CA GLN A 100 -43.64 -4.62 -18.35
C GLN A 100 -42.59 -5.23 -17.41
N ILE A 101 -42.45 -4.67 -16.20
CA ILE A 101 -41.47 -5.14 -15.21
C ILE A 101 -42.06 -6.34 -14.48
N ASP A 102 -41.71 -7.54 -14.93
CA ASP A 102 -41.91 -8.74 -14.15
C ASP A 102 -40.66 -9.00 -13.29
N ILE A 103 -40.79 -8.85 -11.97
CA ILE A 103 -39.71 -9.09 -11.01
C ILE A 103 -39.61 -10.60 -10.78
N TYR A 104 -38.76 -11.27 -11.55
CA TYR A 104 -38.29 -12.62 -11.23
C TYR A 104 -36.93 -12.51 -10.53
N SER A 105 -36.74 -13.22 -9.42
CA SER A 105 -35.44 -13.34 -8.75
C SER A 105 -34.48 -14.13 -9.65
N LYS A 106 -33.78 -13.44 -10.56
CA LYS A 106 -32.76 -14.03 -11.41
C LYS A 106 -31.59 -14.48 -10.54
N ILE A 107 -31.26 -15.77 -10.60
CA ILE A 107 -30.01 -16.30 -10.05
C ILE A 107 -28.86 -15.51 -10.69
N LEU A 108 -28.11 -14.76 -9.88
CA LEU A 108 -27.09 -13.82 -10.36
C LEU A 108 -25.91 -14.59 -10.94
N ASN A 109 -25.81 -14.61 -12.28
CA ASN A 109 -24.67 -15.21 -12.95
C ASN A 109 -23.44 -14.28 -12.85
N ILE A 110 -22.31 -14.80 -12.38
CA ILE A 110 -21.03 -14.07 -12.28
C ILE A 110 -20.63 -13.41 -13.61
N SER A 111 -20.90 -14.05 -14.75
CA SER A 111 -20.59 -13.51 -16.07
C SER A 111 -21.41 -12.25 -16.38
N ASP A 112 -22.69 -12.25 -16.02
CA ASP A 112 -23.56 -11.07 -16.15
C ASP A 112 -23.11 -9.96 -15.20
N LEU A 113 -22.76 -10.30 -13.95
CA LEU A 113 -22.24 -9.34 -12.98
C LEU A 113 -20.93 -8.69 -13.45
N LYS A 114 -20.00 -9.48 -13.99
CA LYS A 114 -18.75 -8.98 -14.58
C LYS A 114 -19.04 -8.04 -15.74
N ARG A 115 -19.89 -8.46 -16.69
CA ARG A 115 -20.27 -7.61 -17.84
C ARG A 115 -20.86 -6.28 -17.35
N ASN A 116 -21.79 -6.32 -16.41
CA ASN A 116 -22.45 -5.13 -15.87
C ASN A 116 -21.49 -4.21 -15.11
N PHE A 117 -20.49 -4.77 -14.43
CA PHE A 117 -19.42 -4.01 -13.81
C PHE A 117 -18.55 -3.31 -14.86
N TYR A 118 -18.05 -4.03 -15.87
CA TYR A 118 -17.19 -3.43 -16.89
C TYR A 118 -17.91 -2.39 -17.77
N GLN A 119 -19.23 -2.53 -17.97
CA GLN A 119 -20.03 -1.54 -18.69
C GLN A 119 -20.21 -0.23 -17.92
N ASN A 120 -20.42 -0.32 -16.60
CA ASN A 120 -20.59 0.85 -15.74
C ASN A 120 -20.11 0.50 -14.33
N PRO A 121 -18.81 0.70 -14.02
CA PRO A 121 -18.23 0.33 -12.74
C PRO A 121 -18.87 1.10 -11.58
N SER A 122 -19.20 0.38 -10.50
CA SER A 122 -19.66 1.00 -9.26
C SER A 122 -19.28 0.15 -8.06
N TYR A 123 -19.25 0.79 -6.89
CA TYR A 123 -19.00 0.12 -5.61
C TYR A 123 -19.90 -1.10 -5.43
N GLN A 124 -21.22 -0.93 -5.58
CA GLN A 124 -22.21 -2.00 -5.40
C GLN A 124 -21.97 -3.17 -6.35
N LYS A 125 -21.59 -2.92 -7.60
CA LYS A 125 -21.34 -3.99 -8.57
C LYS A 125 -20.05 -4.76 -8.26
N ALA A 126 -19.00 -4.08 -7.78
CA ALA A 126 -17.80 -4.74 -7.28
C ALA A 126 -18.12 -5.58 -6.03
N MET A 127 -18.92 -5.05 -5.11
CA MET A 127 -19.36 -5.80 -3.91
C MET A 127 -20.21 -7.01 -4.26
N ASN A 128 -21.14 -6.90 -5.20
CA ASN A 128 -21.93 -8.04 -5.66
C ASN A 128 -21.04 -9.15 -6.23
N LEU A 129 -19.99 -8.79 -6.98
CA LEU A 129 -19.01 -9.76 -7.47
C LEU A 129 -18.21 -10.38 -6.33
N ALA A 130 -17.71 -9.57 -5.39
CA ALA A 130 -16.95 -10.06 -4.24
C ALA A 130 -17.78 -11.06 -3.42
N THR A 131 -19.02 -10.71 -3.09
CA THR A 131 -19.95 -11.56 -2.34
C THR A 131 -20.22 -12.87 -3.07
N GLN A 132 -20.50 -12.83 -4.38
CA GLN A 132 -20.73 -14.04 -5.16
C GLN A 132 -19.51 -14.97 -5.21
N TYR A 133 -18.29 -14.41 -5.33
CA TYR A 133 -17.08 -15.23 -5.26
C TYR A 133 -16.84 -15.81 -3.86
N TYR A 134 -17.15 -15.05 -2.80
CA TYR A 134 -17.06 -15.53 -1.42
C TYR A 134 -18.03 -16.70 -1.17
N GLU A 135 -19.29 -16.57 -1.60
CA GLU A 135 -20.32 -17.61 -1.50
C GLU A 135 -19.91 -18.88 -2.24
N ASN A 136 -19.26 -18.73 -3.40
CA ASN A 136 -18.71 -19.83 -4.18
C ASN A 136 -17.37 -20.38 -3.64
N LYS A 137 -16.91 -19.90 -2.47
CA LYS A 137 -15.64 -20.26 -1.82
C LYS A 137 -14.39 -19.94 -2.65
N ASP A 138 -14.52 -19.09 -3.66
CA ASP A 138 -13.42 -18.56 -4.45
C ASP A 138 -12.88 -17.29 -3.78
N TYR A 139 -12.25 -17.51 -2.62
CA TYR A 139 -11.84 -16.42 -1.74
C TYR A 139 -10.79 -15.50 -2.38
N GLU A 140 -9.94 -16.02 -3.27
CA GLU A 140 -8.96 -15.20 -4.00
C GLU A 140 -9.64 -14.17 -4.90
N LYS A 141 -10.67 -14.57 -5.65
CA LYS A 141 -11.45 -13.62 -6.45
C LYS A 141 -12.30 -12.72 -5.58
N SER A 142 -12.85 -13.22 -4.47
CA SER A 142 -13.55 -12.38 -3.48
C SER A 142 -12.64 -11.25 -3.00
N ILE A 143 -11.40 -11.55 -2.64
CA ILE A 143 -10.37 -10.58 -2.22
C ILE A 143 -10.11 -9.55 -3.32
N PHE A 144 -9.95 -10.00 -4.57
CA PHE A 144 -9.72 -9.09 -5.69
C PHE A 144 -10.88 -8.09 -5.86
N TRP A 145 -12.12 -8.58 -5.83
CA TRP A 145 -13.29 -7.74 -6.05
C TRP A 145 -13.62 -6.85 -4.85
N SER A 146 -13.33 -7.29 -3.63
CA SER A 146 -13.46 -6.44 -2.44
C SER A 146 -12.44 -5.31 -2.43
N LEU A 147 -11.20 -5.55 -2.89
CA LEU A 147 -10.21 -4.49 -3.12
C LEU A 147 -10.66 -3.53 -4.22
N LYS A 148 -11.29 -4.02 -5.28
CA LYS A 148 -11.87 -3.16 -6.32
C LYS A 148 -13.01 -2.29 -5.82
N ALA A 149 -13.85 -2.81 -4.93
CA ALA A 149 -14.89 -2.01 -4.27
C ALA A 149 -14.26 -0.91 -3.40
N ASN A 150 -13.27 -1.27 -2.58
CA ASN A 150 -12.50 -0.34 -1.76
C ASN A 150 -11.84 0.76 -2.60
N ASP A 151 -11.21 0.44 -3.73
CA ASP A 151 -10.60 1.44 -4.64
C ASP A 151 -11.60 2.50 -5.14
N ILE A 152 -12.86 2.12 -5.32
CA ILE A 152 -13.95 3.01 -5.75
C ILE A 152 -14.46 3.86 -4.56
N ASP A 153 -14.77 3.21 -3.44
CA ASP A 153 -15.19 3.88 -2.20
C ASP A 153 -14.50 3.26 -1.00
N ARG A 154 -13.45 3.94 -0.54
CA ARG A 154 -12.60 3.47 0.55
C ARG A 154 -13.23 3.64 1.93
N LYS A 155 -14.24 4.51 2.05
CA LYS A 155 -14.90 4.82 3.33
C LYS A 155 -15.89 3.74 3.73
N ASN A 156 -16.37 2.94 2.78
CA ASN A 156 -17.39 1.95 3.07
C ASN A 156 -16.77 0.66 3.66
N SER A 157 -17.05 0.41 4.94
CA SER A 157 -16.57 -0.73 5.73
C SER A 157 -16.83 -2.09 5.10
N ASP A 158 -17.92 -2.27 4.36
CA ASP A 158 -18.37 -3.60 3.91
C ASP A 158 -17.33 -4.28 3.01
N SER A 159 -16.64 -3.48 2.21
CA SER A 159 -15.55 -3.93 1.34
C SER A 159 -14.33 -4.43 2.11
N TRP A 160 -13.98 -3.76 3.22
CA TRP A 160 -12.91 -4.14 4.12
C TRP A 160 -13.26 -5.39 4.93
N VAL A 161 -14.50 -5.46 5.42
CA VAL A 161 -15.01 -6.61 6.16
C VAL A 161 -15.03 -7.86 5.28
N LEU A 162 -15.50 -7.76 4.04
CA LEU A 162 -15.52 -8.90 3.13
C LEU A 162 -14.11 -9.34 2.72
N PHE A 163 -13.18 -8.39 2.52
CA PHE A 163 -11.77 -8.68 2.31
C PHE A 163 -11.19 -9.49 3.48
N ALA A 164 -11.41 -9.04 4.71
CA ALA A 164 -10.91 -9.69 5.92
C ALA A 164 -11.50 -11.09 6.10
N LYS A 165 -12.82 -11.25 5.90
CA LYS A 165 -13.48 -12.56 5.92
C LYS A 165 -12.89 -13.53 4.90
N ALA A 166 -12.64 -13.07 3.67
CA ALA A 166 -12.06 -13.91 2.63
C ALA A 166 -10.60 -14.30 2.94
N LYS A 167 -9.81 -13.40 3.55
CA LYS A 167 -8.45 -13.70 4.03
C LYS A 167 -8.46 -14.71 5.18
N GLN A 168 -9.34 -14.53 6.14
CA GLN A 168 -9.52 -15.46 7.26
C GLN A 168 -9.93 -16.85 6.75
N ALA A 169 -10.83 -16.94 5.77
CA ALA A 169 -11.22 -18.21 5.15
C ALA A 169 -10.06 -18.93 4.41
N LEU A 170 -8.99 -18.21 4.05
CA LEU A 170 -7.75 -18.76 3.51
C LEU A 170 -6.69 -19.05 4.59
N GLY A 171 -7.03 -18.90 5.88
CA GLY A 171 -6.10 -19.08 7.01
C GLY A 171 -5.11 -17.93 7.20
N LYS A 172 -5.38 -16.76 6.63
CA LYS A 172 -4.51 -15.57 6.69
C LYS A 172 -5.02 -14.58 7.73
N ASP A 173 -5.10 -15.01 8.99
CA ASP A 173 -5.75 -14.27 10.07
C ASP A 173 -5.06 -12.94 10.39
N GLU A 174 -3.72 -12.90 10.35
CA GLU A 174 -2.95 -11.67 10.57
C GLU A 174 -3.22 -10.61 9.49
N GLU A 175 -3.30 -11.02 8.22
CA GLU A 175 -3.63 -10.12 7.11
C GLU A 175 -5.08 -9.61 7.22
N ALA A 176 -6.01 -10.46 7.68
CA ALA A 176 -7.40 -10.07 7.91
C ALA A 176 -7.50 -9.01 9.02
N LYS A 177 -6.81 -9.25 10.14
CA LYS A 177 -6.76 -8.30 11.27
C LYS A 177 -6.12 -6.98 10.87
N GLN A 178 -4.98 -7.02 10.18
CA GLN A 178 -4.29 -5.82 9.71
C GLN A 178 -5.17 -4.95 8.81
N ALA A 179 -5.97 -5.56 7.94
CA ALA A 179 -6.88 -4.82 7.06
C ALA A 179 -7.97 -4.08 7.86
N LEU A 180 -8.55 -4.72 8.88
CA LEU A 180 -9.55 -4.09 9.75
C LEU A 180 -8.93 -3.00 10.63
N ASP A 181 -7.76 -3.24 11.21
CA ASP A 181 -7.03 -2.25 12.00
C ASP A 181 -6.70 -1.01 11.17
N THR A 182 -6.33 -1.21 9.89
CA THR A 182 -6.08 -0.11 8.94
C THR A 182 -7.34 0.70 8.68
N TYR A 183 -8.48 0.04 8.48
CA TYR A 183 -9.76 0.72 8.28
C TYR A 183 -10.14 1.56 9.50
N VAL A 184 -10.10 0.96 10.69
CA VAL A 184 -10.44 1.66 11.96
C VAL A 184 -9.48 2.82 12.20
N GLY A 185 -8.17 2.62 12.02
CA GLY A 185 -7.18 3.65 12.24
C GLY A 185 -7.32 4.85 11.31
N TYR A 186 -7.74 4.63 10.06
CA TYR A 186 -7.86 5.72 9.08
C TYR A 186 -9.26 6.36 9.08
N TYR A 187 -10.33 5.58 9.17
CA TYR A 187 -11.71 6.06 9.03
C TYR A 187 -12.46 6.17 10.36
N GLY A 188 -12.13 5.33 11.36
CA GLY A 188 -12.74 5.41 12.69
C GLY A 188 -12.37 6.69 13.44
N LEU A 189 -11.19 7.27 13.19
CA LEU A 189 -10.80 8.58 13.73
C LEU A 189 -11.54 9.74 13.04
N ILE A 190 -11.86 9.61 11.75
CA ILE A 190 -12.53 10.66 10.95
C ILE A 190 -14.00 10.80 11.35
N GLU A 191 -14.67 9.72 11.74
CA GLU A 191 -16.05 9.76 12.24
C GLU A 191 -16.14 10.45 13.61
N PHE A 192 -15.14 10.24 14.49
CA PHE A 192 -15.08 10.90 15.80
C PHE A 192 -14.86 12.42 15.72
N ASP A 193 -13.97 12.89 14.84
CA ASP A 193 -13.71 14.33 14.70
C ASP A 193 -14.94 15.09 14.17
N LYS A 194 -15.79 14.43 13.39
CA LYS A 194 -16.99 15.03 12.81
C LYS A 194 -18.14 15.20 13.81
N GLU A 195 -18.20 14.36 14.83
CA GLU A 195 -19.18 14.47 15.93
C GLU A 195 -18.79 15.52 16.99
N ILE A 196 -17.55 16.02 16.97
CA ILE A 196 -17.07 17.05 17.91
C ILE A 196 -17.35 18.47 17.37
N ASP A 197 -17.46 18.61 16.04
CA ASP A 197 -17.67 19.90 15.35
C ASP A 197 -19.16 20.21 15.03
N ASP A 198 -20.09 19.29 15.30
CA ASP A 198 -21.56 19.49 15.20
C ASP A 198 -22.20 19.66 16.60
#